data_AF-A0A317QDX2-F1
#
_entry.id   AF-A0A317QDX2-F1
#
_cell.length_a   1.000
_cell.length_b   1.000
_cell.length_c   1.000
_cell.angle_alpha   90.00
_cell.angle_beta   90.00
_cell.angle_gamma   90.00
#
_symmetry.space_group_name_H-M   'P 1'
#
loop_
_entity.id
_entity.type
_entity.pdbx_description
1 polymer ?
#
loop_
_entity_poly.entity_id
_entity_poly.type
_entity_poly.pdbx_seq_one_letter_code
_entity_poly.pdbx_strand_id
1 'polypeptide(L)' 'MTTTKFDFFNPQQVPIGLLAINGARQIVDINQTLLELLAYQVNELMGQSIDKLFSGAGKLFF' A
#
# COMPACT_ATOMS: atom_id res chain seq x y z
N MET A 1 -16.94 3.53 16.55
CA MET A 1 -16.24 3.00 15.37
C MET A 1 -14.81 2.75 15.78
N THR A 2 -14.50 1.51 16.14
CA THR A 2 -13.19 1.13 16.67
C THR A 2 -12.28 0.86 15.48
N THR A 3 -11.49 1.85 15.07
CA THR A 3 -10.38 1.61 14.15
C THR A 3 -9.37 0.76 14.92
N THR A 4 -9.37 -0.55 14.69
CA THR A 4 -8.31 -1.45 15.13
C THR A 4 -7.04 -1.01 14.43
N LYS A 5 -6.32 -0.07 15.04
CA LYS A 5 -4.96 0.25 14.67
C LYS A 5 -4.16 -1.02 14.98
N PHE A 6 -3.41 -1.50 14.01
CA PHE A 6 -2.57 -2.70 14.12
C PHE A 6 -1.40 -2.42 15.09
N ASP A 7 -1.69 -2.22 16.38
CA ASP A 7 -0.73 -1.73 17.38
C ASP A 7 0.37 -2.76 17.74
N PHE A 8 0.32 -3.97 17.16
CA PHE A 8 1.31 -5.04 17.38
C PHE A 8 2.32 -5.21 16.24
N PHE A 9 2.15 -4.51 15.11
CA PHE A 9 3.01 -4.68 13.95
C PHE A 9 3.66 -3.34 13.60
N ASN A 10 4.96 -3.21 13.82
CA ASN A 10 5.74 -2.10 13.27
C ASN A 10 6.11 -2.44 11.82
N PRO A 11 5.38 -1.94 10.80
CA PRO A 11 5.52 -2.39 9.42
C PRO A 11 6.87 -2.04 8.80
N GLN A 12 7.63 -1.15 9.43
CA GLN A 12 8.93 -0.71 8.94
C GLN A 12 10.08 -1.65 9.32
N GLN A 13 9.85 -2.64 10.19
CA GLN A 13 10.90 -3.55 10.68
C GLN A 13 10.91 -4.92 9.99
N VAL A 14 10.03 -5.12 9.01
CA VAL A 14 9.79 -6.44 8.40
C VAL A 14 10.11 -6.33 6.91
N PRO A 15 10.84 -7.29 6.30
CA PRO A 15 11.19 -7.25 4.87
C PRO A 15 9.99 -7.64 3.98
N ILE A 16 8.80 -7.13 4.31
CA ILE A 16 7.53 -7.42 3.64
C ILE A 16 6.94 -6.08 3.22
N GLY A 17 6.59 -5.95 1.95
CA GLY A 17 5.80 -4.81 1.48
C GLY A 17 4.36 -4.92 2.00
N LEU A 18 3.87 -3.87 2.67
CA LEU A 18 2.53 -3.81 3.22
C LEU A 18 1.78 -2.58 2.71
N LEU A 19 0.51 -2.78 2.35
CA LEU A 19 -0.39 -1.76 1.88
C LEU A 19 -1.78 -1.99 2.48
N ALA A 20 -2.40 -0.91 2.97
CA ALA A 20 -3.75 -0.93 3.50
C ALA A 20 -4.71 -0.21 2.55
N ILE A 21 -5.91 -0.76 2.41
CA ILE A 21 -7.00 -0.16 1.64
C ILE A 21 -8.22 0.12 2.53
N ASN A 22 -9.01 1.13 2.18
CA ASN A 22 -10.32 1.36 2.78
C ASN A 22 -11.44 0.60 2.05
N GLY A 23 -12.67 0.72 2.54
CA GLY A 23 -13.85 0.09 1.92
C GLY A 23 -14.19 0.58 0.51
N ALA A 24 -13.65 1.72 0.09
CA ALA A 24 -13.75 2.24 -1.27
C ALA A 24 -12.59 1.76 -2.19
N ARG A 25 -11.80 0.77 -1.73
CA ARG A 25 -10.63 0.22 -2.44
C ARG A 25 -9.52 1.23 -2.70
N GLN A 26 -9.48 2.33 -1.94
CA GLN A 26 -8.43 3.33 -2.03
C GLN A 26 -7.31 3.01 -1.05
N ILE A 27 -6.07 3.27 -1.47
CA ILE A 27 -4.89 3.08 -0.64
C ILE A 27 -4.85 4.14 0.45
N VAL A 28 -4.77 3.72 1.71
CA VAL A 28 -4.79 4.61 2.89
C VAL A 28 -3.53 4.53 3.74
N ASP A 29 -2.71 3.50 3.55
CA ASP A 29 -1.39 3.40 4.19
C ASP A 29 -0.48 2.47 3.39
N ILE A 30 0.82 2.73 3.42
CA ILE A 30 1.85 1.97 2.72
C ILE A 30 3.16 2.05 3.51
N ASN A 31 3.84 0.91 3.70
CA ASN A 31 5.16 0.93 4.30
C ASN A 31 6.27 1.27 3.29
N GLN A 32 7.39 1.78 3.79
CA GLN A 32 8.54 2.18 2.97
C GLN A 32 9.09 1.02 2.13
N THR A 33 9.10 -0.20 2.69
CA THR A 33 9.58 -1.40 1.99
C THR A 33 8.83 -1.67 0.70
N LEU A 34 7.50 -1.51 0.66
CA LEU A 34 6.74 -1.69 -0.59
C LEU A 34 7.10 -0.63 -1.63
N LEU A 35 7.24 0.64 -1.21
CA LEU A 35 7.59 1.75 -2.10
C LEU A 35 8.93 1.50 -2.79
N GLU A 36 9.91 1.01 -2.03
CA GLU A 36 11.24 0.65 -2.54
C GLU A 36 11.19 -0.55 -3.48
N LEU A 37 10.49 -1.62 -3.09
CA LEU A 37 10.36 -2.83 -3.91
C LEU A 37 9.72 -2.55 -5.27
N LEU A 38 8.76 -1.62 -5.31
CA LEU A 38 7.97 -1.33 -6.50
C LEU A 38 8.40 -0.05 -7.23
N ALA A 39 9.42 0.65 -6.73
CA ALA A 39 9.91 1.93 -7.25
C ALA A 39 8.78 2.96 -7.45
N TYR A 40 7.93 3.12 -6.44
CA TYR A 40 6.90 4.16 -6.36
C TYR A 40 7.23 5.17 -5.28
N GLN A 41 6.79 6.40 -5.50
CA GLN A 41 6.69 7.41 -4.47
C GLN A 41 5.33 7.34 -3.79
N VAL A 42 5.28 7.68 -2.50
CA VAL A 42 4.05 7.63 -1.68
C VAL A 42 2.90 8.44 -2.29
N ASN A 43 3.19 9.63 -2.83
CA ASN A 43 2.23 10.52 -3.48
C ASN A 43 1.65 9.95 -4.79
N GLU A 44 2.33 9.00 -5.44
CA GLU A 44 1.80 8.32 -6.63
C GLU A 44 0.69 7.32 -6.26
N LEU A 45 0.68 6.82 -5.02
CA LEU A 45 -0.17 5.72 -4.59
C LEU A 45 -1.27 6.13 -3.60
N MET A 46 -0.97 7.02 -2.66
CA MET A 46 -1.94 7.41 -1.63
C MET A 46 -3.24 7.94 -2.24
N GLY A 47 -4.37 7.40 -1.78
CA GLY A 47 -5.71 7.74 -2.26
C GLY A 47 -6.08 7.18 -3.65
N GLN A 48 -5.14 6.57 -4.38
CA GLN A 48 -5.46 5.88 -5.63
C GLN A 48 -6.22 4.59 -5.37
N SER A 49 -7.02 4.15 -6.36
CA SER A 49 -7.60 2.82 -6.33
C SER A 49 -6.50 1.75 -6.48
N ILE A 50 -6.56 0.72 -5.65
CA ILE A 50 -5.71 -0.47 -5.74
C ILE A 50 -5.80 -1.15 -7.10
N ASP A 51 -6.93 -1.01 -7.80
CA ASP A 51 -7.14 -1.61 -9.13
C ASP A 51 -6.18 -1.05 -10.18
N LYS A 52 -5.75 0.22 -10.03
CA LYS A 52 -4.78 0.83 -10.95
C LYS A 52 -3.43 0.13 -10.90
N LEU A 53 -3.03 -0.38 -9.74
CA LEU A 53 -1.75 -1.07 -9.56
C LEU A 53 -1.70 -2.40 -10.33
N PHE A 54 -2.83 -3.11 -10.44
CA PHE A 54 -2.94 -4.43 -11.08
C PHE A 54 -3.53 -4.39 -12.49
N SER A 55 -4.05 -3.24 -12.92
CA SER A 55 -4.51 -3.06 -14.30
C SER A 55 -3.35 -3.09 -15.29
N GLY A 56 -3.61 -3.50 -16.55
CA GLY A 56 -2.69 -3.53 -17.70
C GLY A 56 -1.84 -2.27 -17.98
N ALA A 57 -2.04 -1.19 -17.24
CA ALA A 57 -1.25 0.04 -17.30
C ALA A 57 -0.41 0.34 -16.03
N GLY A 58 -0.54 -0.45 -14.96
CA GLY A 58 0.24 -0.32 -13.72
C GLY A 58 1.65 -0.93 -13.84
N LYS A 59 2.62 -0.49 -13.03
CA LYS A 59 4.00 -1.03 -13.10
C LYS A 59 4.14 -2.48 -12.58
N LEU A 60 3.07 -3.11 -12.10
CA LEU A 60 3.08 -4.48 -11.57
C LEU A 60 2.49 -5.44 -12.62
N PHE A 61 3.35 -6.07 -13.41
CA PHE A 61 3.02 -7.28 -14.16
C PHE A 61 3.93 -8.41 -13.67
N PHE A 62 3.33 -9.45 -13.11
CA PHE A 62 3.97 -10.75 -12.88
C PHE A 62 3.26 -11.78 -13.76
#